data_AF-A0A1Z9T5D2-F1
#
_entry.id   AF-A0A1Z9T5D2-F1
#
_cell.length_a   1.000
_cell.length_b   1.000
_cell.length_c   1.000
_cell.angle_alpha   90.00
_cell.angle_beta   90.00
_cell.angle_gamma   90.00
#
_symmetry.space_group_name_H-M   'P 1'
#
loop_
_entity.id
_entity.type
_entity.pdbx_description
1 polymer ?
#
loop_
_entity_poly.entity_id
_entity_poly.type
_entity_poly.pdbx_seq_one_letter_code
_entity_poly.pdbx_strand_id
1 'polypeptide(L)'
;MNKSKFKSRLIIGSANFTQNYGVDSIRIKNEEIKKILSLAKKNNINKIDTAENYLKNNLLFTNINKQFKIFSKIEPNSKWISLEFCQKKLEDHIKSFNNNSFEIIFFHDIRILFTKNGLKIFKNLEELKKKNILKKSVFQYMTLIVLII
;
A
#
# COMPACT_ATOMS: atom_id res chain seq x y z
N MET A 1 20.31 19.45 -7.63
CA MET A 1 19.72 18.62 -6.54
C MET A 1 20.70 17.50 -6.20
N ASN A 2 21.02 17.27 -4.92
CA ASN A 2 21.97 16.20 -4.53
C ASN A 2 21.42 14.81 -4.91
N LYS A 3 22.27 13.94 -5.47
CA LYS A 3 21.97 12.55 -5.87
C LYS A 3 21.29 11.74 -4.76
N SER A 4 21.70 11.93 -3.50
CA SER A 4 21.07 11.28 -2.34
C SER A 4 19.61 11.73 -2.15
N LYS A 5 19.36 13.04 -2.27
CA LYS A 5 18.02 13.64 -2.18
C LYS A 5 17.10 13.23 -3.33
N PHE A 6 17.66 12.96 -4.52
CA PHE A 6 16.89 12.43 -5.63
C PHE A 6 16.45 10.99 -5.35
N LYS A 7 17.37 10.12 -4.94
CA LYS A 7 17.11 8.70 -4.67
C LYS A 7 16.02 8.48 -3.62
N SER A 8 15.99 9.30 -2.57
CA SER A 8 14.97 9.20 -1.51
C SER A 8 13.54 9.56 -1.95
N ARG A 9 13.40 10.18 -3.13
CA ARG A 9 12.12 10.54 -3.77
C ARG A 9 11.63 9.50 -4.76
N LEU A 10 12.43 8.49 -5.08
CA LEU A 10 12.05 7.43 -6.00
C LEU A 10 11.31 6.31 -5.25
N ILE A 11 10.25 5.80 -5.89
CA ILE A 11 9.48 4.67 -5.44
C ILE A 11 9.28 3.71 -6.62
N ILE A 12 9.31 2.41 -6.36
CA ILE A 12 9.11 1.39 -7.39
C ILE A 12 7.61 1.12 -7.51
N GLY A 13 7.01 1.47 -8.65
CA GLY A 13 5.66 1.02 -8.99
C GLY A 13 5.68 -0.46 -9.35
N SER A 14 4.77 -1.26 -8.78
CA SER A 14 4.77 -2.71 -8.93
C SER A 14 3.58 -3.29 -9.73
N ALA A 15 2.81 -2.44 -10.43
CA ALA A 15 1.67 -2.90 -11.22
C ALA A 15 2.07 -3.98 -12.25
N ASN A 16 3.10 -3.72 -13.06
CA ASN A 16 3.60 -4.68 -14.07
C ASN A 16 4.28 -5.93 -13.48
N PHE A 17 4.51 -5.99 -12.16
CA PHE A 17 5.10 -7.19 -11.55
C PHE A 17 4.10 -8.36 -11.51
N THR A 18 2.80 -8.05 -11.52
CA THR A 18 1.75 -9.05 -11.23
C THR A 18 0.70 -9.16 -12.32
N GLN A 19 0.55 -8.12 -13.13
CA GLN A 19 -0.44 -8.02 -14.18
C GLN A 19 0.15 -7.35 -15.42
N ASN A 20 -0.53 -7.52 -16.55
CA ASN A 20 -0.30 -6.74 -17.75
C ASN A 20 -0.74 -5.31 -17.49
N TYR A 21 0.18 -4.35 -17.58
CA TYR A 21 -0.09 -2.95 -17.25
C TYR A 21 0.79 -2.00 -18.08
N GLY A 22 0.34 -0.76 -18.25
CA GLY A 22 1.01 0.25 -19.08
C GLY A 22 0.67 0.13 -20.56
N VAL A 23 1.29 0.98 -21.38
CA VAL A 23 1.04 1.09 -22.83
C VAL A 23 1.26 -0.24 -23.54
N ASP A 24 2.36 -0.92 -23.23
CA ASP A 24 2.71 -2.19 -23.86
C ASP A 24 2.01 -3.40 -23.21
N SER A 25 1.27 -3.20 -22.12
CA SER A 25 0.54 -4.24 -21.41
C SER A 25 1.40 -5.46 -21.03
N ILE A 26 2.64 -5.22 -20.60
CA ILE A 26 3.62 -6.29 -20.30
C ILE A 26 3.63 -6.60 -18.81
N ARG A 27 3.54 -7.89 -18.47
CA ARG A 27 3.92 -8.41 -17.15
C ARG A 27 5.40 -8.79 -17.13
N ILE A 28 6.14 -8.25 -16.17
CA ILE A 28 7.58 -8.48 -16.02
C ILE A 28 7.84 -9.88 -15.47
N LYS A 29 8.83 -10.58 -16.02
CA LYS A 29 9.27 -11.91 -15.56
C LYS A 29 9.93 -11.83 -14.19
N ASN A 30 9.82 -12.90 -13.40
CA ASN A 30 10.34 -12.94 -12.04
C ASN A 30 11.87 -12.72 -11.96
N GLU A 31 12.66 -13.18 -12.95
CA GLU A 31 14.11 -12.90 -12.94
C GLU A 31 14.40 -11.40 -13.09
N GLU A 32 13.66 -10.71 -13.95
CA GLU A 32 13.81 -9.27 -14.17
C GLU A 32 13.36 -8.48 -12.94
N ILE A 33 12.28 -8.89 -12.27
CA ILE A 33 11.87 -8.28 -11.00
C ILE A 33 12.98 -8.40 -9.95
N LYS A 34 13.61 -9.57 -9.83
CA LYS A 34 14.75 -9.77 -8.92
C LYS A 34 15.92 -8.83 -9.26
N LYS A 35 16.24 -8.64 -10.55
CA LYS A 35 17.27 -7.68 -11.00
C LYS A 35 16.91 -6.24 -10.63
N ILE A 36 15.67 -5.82 -10.88
CA ILE A 36 15.14 -4.49 -10.52
C ILE A 36 15.29 -4.25 -9.01
N LEU A 37 14.81 -5.17 -8.19
CA LEU A 37 14.88 -5.05 -6.73
C LEU A 37 16.33 -5.05 -6.21
N SER A 38 17.22 -5.85 -6.81
CA SER A 38 18.65 -5.87 -6.47
C SER A 38 19.33 -4.53 -6.80
N LEU A 39 19.05 -3.98 -8.00
CA LEU A 39 19.57 -2.69 -8.42
C LEU A 39 19.06 -1.54 -7.54
N ALA A 40 17.77 -1.56 -7.20
CA ALA A 40 17.16 -0.58 -6.32
C ALA A 40 17.78 -0.62 -4.91
N LYS A 41 17.96 -1.83 -4.35
CA LYS A 41 18.68 -2.06 -3.09
C LYS A 41 20.07 -1.45 -3.11
N LYS A 42 20.90 -1.76 -4.13
CA LYS A 42 22.25 -1.21 -4.28
C LYS A 42 22.26 0.32 -4.35
N ASN A 43 21.17 0.92 -4.80
CA ASN A 43 21.03 2.36 -4.96
C ASN A 43 20.32 3.09 -3.81
N ASN A 44 19.95 2.40 -2.72
CA ASN A 44 19.16 2.95 -1.62
C ASN A 44 17.76 3.42 -2.04
N ILE A 45 17.18 2.79 -3.06
CA ILE A 45 15.77 2.94 -3.42
C ILE A 45 15.04 1.77 -2.77
N ASN A 46 14.39 2.03 -1.64
CA ASN A 46 13.84 1.00 -0.75
C ASN A 46 12.34 1.16 -0.50
N LYS A 47 11.61 1.82 -1.40
CA LYS A 47 10.16 1.97 -1.32
C LYS A 47 9.49 1.31 -2.50
N ILE A 48 8.39 0.59 -2.24
CA ILE A 48 7.59 -0.07 -3.26
C ILE A 48 6.15 0.40 -3.12
N ASP A 49 5.58 0.87 -4.22
CA ASP A 49 4.16 1.18 -4.37
C ASP A 49 3.42 -0.01 -4.98
N THR A 50 2.37 -0.45 -4.31
CA THR A 50 1.59 -1.64 -4.65
C THR A 50 0.11 -1.45 -4.26
N ALA A 51 -0.70 -2.48 -4.44
CA ALA A 51 -2.12 -2.50 -4.11
C ALA A 51 -2.57 -3.93 -3.77
N GLU A 52 -3.68 -4.07 -3.04
CA GLU A 52 -4.25 -5.35 -2.61
C GLU A 52 -4.47 -6.32 -3.79
N ASN A 53 -4.95 -5.80 -4.93
CA ASN A 53 -5.19 -6.58 -6.13
C ASN A 53 -3.92 -7.18 -6.74
N TYR A 54 -2.74 -6.61 -6.48
CA TYR A 54 -1.45 -7.12 -6.99
C TYR A 54 -0.92 -8.29 -6.16
N LEU A 55 -1.46 -8.54 -4.97
CA LEU A 55 -0.96 -9.58 -4.05
C LEU A 55 -1.58 -10.94 -4.29
N LYS A 56 -2.74 -10.97 -4.94
CA LYS A 56 -3.47 -12.21 -5.20
C LYS A 56 -2.59 -13.11 -6.08
N ASN A 57 -2.21 -14.26 -5.51
CA ASN A 57 -1.48 -15.35 -6.16
C ASN A 57 0.01 -15.11 -6.46
N ASN A 58 0.69 -14.16 -5.79
CA ASN A 58 2.10 -13.91 -6.07
C ASN A 58 3.01 -13.97 -4.83
N LEU A 59 3.78 -15.08 -4.74
CA LEU A 59 4.89 -15.28 -3.77
C LEU A 59 6.03 -14.25 -3.91
N LEU A 60 5.96 -13.37 -4.90
CA LEU A 60 6.92 -12.28 -5.07
C LEU A 60 6.99 -11.39 -3.83
N PHE A 61 5.85 -10.88 -3.36
CA PHE A 61 5.83 -9.88 -2.28
C PHE A 61 6.15 -10.47 -0.90
N THR A 62 5.95 -11.78 -0.72
CA THR A 62 6.31 -12.48 0.53
C THR A 62 7.82 -12.66 0.69
N ASN A 63 8.58 -12.62 -0.42
CA ASN A 63 10.03 -12.82 -0.46
C ASN A 63 10.84 -11.54 -0.65
N ILE A 64 10.18 -10.37 -0.66
CA ILE A 64 10.86 -9.08 -0.73
C ILE A 64 11.68 -8.88 0.54
N ASN A 65 12.89 -8.33 0.37
CA ASN A 65 13.77 -8.04 1.50
C ASN A 65 13.13 -7.03 2.46
N LYS A 66 13.19 -7.29 3.77
CA LYS A 66 12.59 -6.46 4.84
C LYS A 66 13.04 -5.00 4.87
N GLN A 67 14.14 -4.65 4.21
CA GLN A 67 14.56 -3.26 4.06
C GLN A 67 13.58 -2.42 3.21
N PHE A 68 12.77 -3.09 2.36
CA PHE A 68 11.80 -2.41 1.53
C PHE A 68 10.59 -2.02 2.36
N LYS A 69 10.24 -0.75 2.26
CA LYS A 69 9.05 -0.17 2.85
C LYS A 69 7.90 -0.24 1.86
N ILE A 70 6.78 -0.76 2.33
CA ILE A 70 5.60 -0.98 1.49
C ILE A 70 4.64 0.20 1.61
N PHE A 71 4.25 0.72 0.45
CA PHE A 71 3.17 1.68 0.24
C PHE A 71 2.08 0.90 -0.50
N SER A 72 0.96 0.64 0.16
CA SER A 72 -0.07 -0.22 -0.41
C SER A 72 -1.43 0.47 -0.44
N LYS A 73 -2.29 0.03 -1.35
CA LYS A 73 -3.66 0.53 -1.50
C LYS A 73 -4.63 -0.60 -1.15
N ILE A 74 -5.66 -0.28 -0.37
CA ILE A 74 -6.75 -1.19 0.00
C ILE A 74 -8.08 -0.63 -0.51
N GLU A 75 -9.01 -1.52 -0.87
CA GLU A 75 -10.31 -1.12 -1.38
C GLU A 75 -11.39 -1.27 -0.28
N PRO A 76 -11.81 -0.16 0.36
CA PRO A 76 -12.88 -0.20 1.34
C PRO A 76 -14.24 -0.51 0.69
N ASN A 77 -15.14 -1.11 1.47
CA ASN A 77 -16.51 -1.36 1.03
C ASN A 77 -17.53 -1.09 2.14
N SER A 78 -18.81 -1.26 1.84
CA SER A 78 -19.90 -0.96 2.78
C SER A 78 -19.84 -1.74 4.10
N LYS A 79 -19.13 -2.87 4.18
CA LYS A 79 -18.95 -3.64 5.43
C LYS A 79 -17.98 -2.99 6.41
N TRP A 80 -17.18 -2.01 5.96
CA TRP A 80 -16.23 -1.27 6.80
C TRP A 80 -16.92 -0.34 7.82
N ILE A 81 -18.25 -0.25 7.80
CA ILE A 81 -19.05 0.36 8.87
C ILE A 81 -18.88 -0.39 10.21
N SER A 82 -18.56 -1.69 10.19
CA SER A 82 -18.15 -2.45 11.38
C SER A 82 -16.67 -2.23 11.64
N LEU A 83 -16.36 -1.85 12.88
CA LEU A 83 -14.99 -1.64 13.34
C LEU A 83 -14.18 -2.94 13.27
N GLU A 84 -14.79 -4.06 13.66
CA GLU A 84 -14.19 -5.39 13.65
C GLU A 84 -13.86 -5.84 12.22
N PHE A 85 -14.79 -5.61 11.27
CA PHE A 85 -14.54 -5.93 9.87
C PHE A 85 -13.41 -5.08 9.29
N CYS A 86 -13.43 -3.77 9.58
CA CYS A 86 -12.39 -2.84 9.17
C CYS A 86 -11.02 -3.27 9.71
N GLN A 87 -10.94 -3.59 11.02
CA GLN A 87 -9.72 -4.06 11.67
C GLN A 87 -9.20 -5.34 11.02
N LYS A 88 -10.06 -6.36 10.91
CA LYS A 88 -9.68 -7.65 10.33
C LYS A 88 -9.13 -7.48 8.90
N LYS A 89 -9.79 -6.66 8.08
CA LYS A 89 -9.32 -6.41 6.70
C LYS A 89 -7.96 -5.75 6.65
N LEU A 90 -7.67 -4.82 7.54
CA LEU A 90 -6.36 -4.18 7.62
C LEU A 90 -5.28 -5.14 8.11
N GLU A 91 -5.58 -5.97 9.11
CA GLU A 91 -4.65 -6.98 9.60
C GLU A 91 -4.34 -8.05 8.56
N ASP A 92 -5.36 -8.55 7.85
CA ASP A 92 -5.21 -9.54 6.79
C ASP A 92 -4.37 -8.96 5.63
N HIS A 93 -4.63 -7.70 5.26
CA HIS A 93 -3.83 -6.99 4.26
C HIS A 93 -2.37 -6.86 4.69
N ILE A 94 -2.10 -6.54 5.96
CA ILE A 94 -0.73 -6.44 6.47
C ILE A 94 -0.05 -7.82 6.48
N LYS A 95 -0.73 -8.85 6.95
CA LYS A 95 -0.20 -10.22 7.01
C LYS A 95 0.20 -10.75 5.62
N SER A 96 -0.51 -10.33 4.57
CA SER A 96 -0.21 -10.75 3.19
C SER A 96 1.20 -10.38 2.70
N PHE A 97 1.91 -9.46 3.37
CA PHE A 97 3.28 -9.05 3.04
C PHE A 97 4.35 -9.65 3.96
N ASN A 98 4.06 -10.74 4.65
CA ASN A 98 5.03 -11.52 5.43
C ASN A 98 5.90 -10.67 6.39
N ASN A 99 5.27 -9.75 7.12
CA ASN A 99 5.92 -8.86 8.09
C ASN A 99 6.92 -7.84 7.50
N ASN A 100 6.87 -7.55 6.19
CA ASN A 100 7.56 -6.38 5.66
C ASN A 100 7.02 -5.10 6.32
N SER A 101 7.89 -4.12 6.56
CA SER A 101 7.47 -2.87 7.21
C SER A 101 6.56 -2.07 6.29
N PHE A 102 5.27 -1.97 6.64
CA PHE A 102 4.35 -1.03 6.03
C PHE A 102 4.64 0.38 6.51
N GLU A 103 4.89 1.27 5.57
CA GLU A 103 5.02 2.69 5.87
C GLU A 103 3.67 3.40 5.71
N ILE A 104 2.92 3.11 4.65
CA ILE A 104 1.63 3.78 4.35
C ILE A 104 0.62 2.81 3.74
N ILE A 105 -0.64 2.94 4.16
CA ILE A 105 -1.82 2.34 3.51
C ILE A 105 -2.73 3.46 2.99
N PHE A 106 -3.05 3.41 1.71
CA PHE A 106 -3.97 4.32 1.02
C PHE A 106 -5.30 3.63 0.72
N PHE A 107 -6.34 4.42 0.52
CA PHE A 107 -7.55 3.93 -0.16
C PHE A 107 -7.31 3.95 -1.66
N HIS A 108 -7.60 2.83 -2.31
CA HIS A 108 -7.56 2.76 -3.77
C HIS A 108 -8.65 3.67 -4.36
N ASP A 109 -9.81 3.70 -3.71
CA ASP A 109 -10.94 4.53 -4.10
C ASP A 109 -11.55 5.23 -2.88
N ILE A 110 -11.62 6.56 -2.96
CA ILE A 110 -12.17 7.41 -1.91
C ILE A 110 -13.67 7.64 -2.05
N ARG A 111 -14.32 7.22 -3.16
CA ARG A 111 -15.76 7.44 -3.40
C ARG A 111 -16.64 6.92 -2.26
N ILE A 112 -16.24 5.84 -1.60
CA ILE A 112 -16.95 5.29 -0.43
C ILE A 112 -17.10 6.33 0.70
N LEU A 113 -16.12 7.23 0.86
CA LEU A 113 -16.09 8.25 1.92
C LEU A 113 -17.14 9.35 1.68
N PHE A 114 -17.62 9.49 0.44
CA PHE A 114 -18.68 10.44 0.06
C PHE A 114 -20.07 9.80 0.03
N THR A 115 -20.20 8.57 0.51
CA THR A 115 -21.51 7.90 0.67
C THR A 115 -22.09 8.13 2.05
N LYS A 116 -23.36 7.75 2.26
CA LYS A 116 -24.00 7.76 3.59
C LYS A 116 -23.21 6.99 4.67
N ASN A 117 -22.38 6.02 4.27
CA ASN A 117 -21.56 5.21 5.17
C ASN A 117 -20.17 5.83 5.44
N GLY A 118 -19.77 6.83 4.65
CA GLY A 118 -18.40 7.35 4.63
C GLY A 118 -17.93 7.89 5.97
N LEU A 119 -18.76 8.68 6.65
CA LEU A 119 -18.45 9.23 7.98
C LEU A 119 -18.18 8.13 9.01
N LYS A 120 -18.97 7.04 8.99
CA LYS A 120 -18.79 5.92 9.93
C LYS A 120 -17.52 5.14 9.62
N ILE A 121 -17.24 4.88 8.33
CA ILE A 121 -16.00 4.24 7.88
C ILE A 121 -14.79 5.08 8.32
N PHE A 122 -14.81 6.39 8.09
CA PHE A 122 -13.73 7.29 8.49
C PHE A 122 -13.48 7.25 10.01
N LYS A 123 -14.53 7.36 10.83
CA LYS A 123 -14.44 7.27 12.29
C LYS A 123 -13.83 5.95 12.77
N ASN A 124 -14.18 4.83 12.15
CA ASN A 124 -13.58 3.54 12.48
C ASN A 124 -12.06 3.54 12.22
N LEU A 125 -11.60 4.13 11.12
CA LEU A 125 -10.18 4.22 10.81
C LEU A 125 -9.43 5.14 11.77
N GLU A 126 -10.02 6.27 12.17
CA GLU A 126 -9.47 7.14 13.21
C GLU A 126 -9.32 6.39 14.54
N GLU A 127 -10.31 5.59 14.91
CA GLU A 127 -10.27 4.76 16.11
C GLU A 127 -9.14 3.72 16.04
N LEU A 128 -9.00 3.01 14.92
CA LEU A 128 -7.94 2.03 14.72
C LEU A 128 -6.54 2.66 14.72
N LYS A 129 -6.42 3.89 14.17
CA LYS A 129 -5.18 4.68 14.23
C LYS A 129 -4.80 5.00 15.67
N LYS A 130 -5.77 5.36 16.53
CA LYS A 130 -5.54 5.62 17.97
C LYS A 130 -5.12 4.36 18.74
N LYS A 131 -5.72 3.21 18.41
CA LYS A 131 -5.42 1.92 19.07
C LYS A 131 -4.03 1.36 18.73
N ASN A 132 -3.26 2.01 17.85
CA ASN A 132 -1.90 1.62 17.44
C ASN A 132 -1.81 0.16 16.95
N ILE A 133 -2.94 -0.43 16.51
CA ILE A 133 -3.02 -1.77 15.90
C ILE A 133 -2.12 -1.83 14.66
N LEU A 134 -1.88 -0.68 14.04
CA LEU A 134 -0.97 -0.49 12.91
C LEU A 134 0.25 0.30 13.39
N LYS A 135 1.22 -0.38 14.00
CA LYS A 135 2.51 0.23 14.38
C LYS A 135 3.09 1.01 13.19
N LYS A 136 3.15 2.34 13.27
CA LYS A 136 3.82 3.24 12.31
C LYS A 136 3.31 3.22 10.85
N SER A 137 2.17 2.63 10.53
CA SER A 137 1.55 2.78 9.20
C SER A 137 0.61 3.98 9.23
N VAL A 138 1.13 5.14 8.84
CA VAL A 138 0.33 6.36 8.78
C VAL A 138 -0.69 6.18 7.65
N PHE A 139 -1.97 6.02 7.97
CA PHE A 139 -3.02 6.25 6.99
C PHE A 139 -2.89 7.69 6.51
N GLN A 140 -2.48 7.85 5.25
CA GLN A 140 -2.54 9.13 4.57
C GLN A 140 -3.80 9.10 3.72
N TYR A 141 -4.91 9.51 4.33
CA TYR A 141 -6.02 10.08 3.58
C TYR A 141 -5.40 11.19 2.73
N MET A 142 -5.64 11.22 1.42
CA MET A 142 -5.34 12.44 0.67
C MET A 142 -5.97 13.59 1.46
N THR A 143 -5.12 14.49 1.94
CA THR A 143 -5.37 15.51 2.95
C THR A 143 -6.47 16.52 2.54
N LEU A 144 -7.11 16.34 1.38
CA LEU A 144 -8.16 17.20 0.86
C LEU A 144 -9.54 16.97 1.50
N ILE A 145 -9.84 15.78 2.02
CA ILE A 145 -11.22 15.46 2.48
C ILE A 145 -11.54 16.11 3.84
N VAL A 146 -10.54 16.34 4.69
CA VAL A 146 -10.74 16.95 6.03
C VAL A 146 -11.01 18.46 5.94
N LEU A 147 -10.72 19.10 4.81
CA LEU A 147 -11.00 20.53 4.61
C LEU A 147 -12.40 20.83 4.04
N ILE A 148 -13.18 19.81 3.68
CA ILE A 148 -14.45 19.97 2.94
C ILE A 148 -15.67 19.43 3.72
N ILE A 149 -15.47 18.86 4.92
CA ILE A 149 -16.55 18.42 5.84
C ILE A 149 -16.43 19.23 7.13
#